data_AF-A0A3M2CN65-F1
#
_entry.id   AF-A0A3M2CN65-F1
#
_cell.length_a   1.000
_cell.length_b   1.000
_cell.length_c   1.000
_cell.angle_alpha   90.00
_cell.angle_beta   90.00
_cell.angle_gamma   90.00
#
_symmetry.space_group_name_H-M   'P 1'
#
loop_
_entity.id
_entity.type
_entity.pdbx_description
1 polymer ?
#
loop_
_entity_poly.entity_id
_entity_poly.type
_entity_poly.pdbx_seq_one_letter_code
_entity_poly.pdbx_strand_id
1 'polypeptide(L)'
;MRMTRSDWSRPDQDAAGLAAFRIYFYAIIAWEVWRYFEHDRVDRYYQQPGFHFKYYGFGWVEALPENGMTWVFLALGAAAVAAGLGLLYRVTAPVVAALLAYVFLLDQTRYLNHFYLMVILAGLLAVMPANRFLALDARLGLVGARSAVGAWTYRVLRAQLVLVYVFAGIAKLNADWLAGEPIGAWLVARSDVSRGDIPDRAVLRTPLGWAFLRLGRPGGGFSGSGLAAVPAHPVGGGRGVGLVPPAQLADLQYRGVPVADARGDDDLLRPRLAAAGVPASRG
;
A
#
# COMPACT_ATOMS: atom_id res chain seq x y z
N MET A 1 -31.46 23.24 -8.84
CA MET A 1 -31.07 22.32 -9.94
C MET A 1 -31.88 21.03 -9.79
N ARG A 2 -32.93 20.86 -10.59
CA ARG A 2 -33.96 19.82 -10.39
C ARG A 2 -33.60 18.63 -11.30
N MET A 3 -32.98 17.60 -10.73
CA MET A 3 -32.70 16.34 -11.44
C MET A 3 -34.02 15.72 -11.91
N THR A 4 -34.16 15.49 -13.23
CA THR A 4 -35.33 14.85 -13.85
C THR A 4 -35.34 13.34 -13.63
N ARG A 5 -36.52 12.73 -13.81
CA ARG A 5 -37.11 11.71 -12.92
C ARG A 5 -37.09 10.26 -13.46
N SER A 6 -36.48 9.97 -14.60
CA SER A 6 -36.75 8.71 -15.32
C SER A 6 -35.78 7.54 -15.09
N ASP A 7 -34.57 7.75 -14.55
CA ASP A 7 -33.55 6.67 -14.53
C ASP A 7 -33.29 6.03 -13.14
N TRP A 8 -33.95 6.54 -12.10
CA TRP A 8 -33.86 6.08 -10.71
C TRP A 8 -34.88 5.00 -10.31
N SER A 9 -35.76 4.61 -11.22
CA SER A 9 -37.03 3.89 -10.98
C SER A 9 -36.92 2.39 -10.60
N ARG A 10 -35.79 1.91 -10.07
CA ARG A 10 -35.77 0.59 -9.41
C ARG A 10 -36.32 0.74 -7.99
N PRO A 11 -37.07 -0.25 -7.47
CA PRO A 11 -37.58 -0.22 -6.11
C PRO A 11 -36.42 0.00 -5.11
N ASP A 12 -36.74 0.55 -3.95
CA ASP A 12 -35.77 0.66 -2.87
C ASP A 12 -35.15 -0.72 -2.60
N GLN A 13 -33.84 -0.73 -2.44
CA GLN A 13 -33.06 -1.93 -2.15
C GLN A 13 -32.94 -2.10 -0.65
N ASP A 14 -32.76 -3.35 -0.19
CA ASP A 14 -32.46 -3.62 1.22
C ASP A 14 -31.25 -2.81 1.71
N ALA A 15 -31.38 -2.20 2.88
CA ALA A 15 -30.36 -1.38 3.52
C ALA A 15 -29.24 -2.20 4.18
N ALA A 16 -29.44 -3.51 4.40
CA ALA A 16 -28.48 -4.35 5.11
C ALA A 16 -27.10 -4.37 4.45
N GLY A 17 -27.02 -4.49 3.12
CA GLY A 17 -25.75 -4.50 2.40
C GLY A 17 -24.97 -3.17 2.53
N LEU A 18 -25.67 -2.03 2.46
CA LEU A 18 -25.05 -0.72 2.66
C LEU A 18 -24.59 -0.53 4.11
N ALA A 19 -25.37 -0.98 5.09
CA ALA A 19 -24.99 -0.93 6.51
C ALA A 19 -23.78 -1.81 6.80
N ALA A 20 -23.73 -3.04 6.26
CA ALA A 20 -22.57 -3.91 6.37
C ALA A 20 -21.34 -3.26 5.74
N PHE A 21 -21.47 -2.72 4.52
CA PHE A 21 -20.38 -2.01 3.85
C PHE A 21 -19.86 -0.84 4.69
N ARG A 22 -20.75 -0.01 5.26
CA ARG A 22 -20.40 1.07 6.18
C ARG A 22 -19.57 0.55 7.36
N ILE A 23 -20.05 -0.48 8.06
CA ILE A 23 -19.39 -1.05 9.25
C ILE A 23 -17.99 -1.55 8.90
N TYR A 24 -17.86 -2.41 7.88
CA TYR A 24 -16.58 -2.99 7.49
C TYR A 24 -15.60 -1.93 6.98
N PHE A 25 -16.06 -0.98 6.16
CA PHE A 25 -15.22 0.06 5.60
C PHE A 25 -14.58 0.92 6.69
N TYR A 26 -15.38 1.41 7.64
CA TYR A 26 -14.84 2.23 8.73
C TYR A 26 -14.07 1.41 9.77
N ALA A 27 -14.39 0.12 9.96
CA ALA A 27 -13.58 -0.78 10.78
C ALA A 27 -12.17 -0.96 10.18
N ILE A 28 -12.05 -1.10 8.86
CA ILE A 28 -10.75 -1.16 8.16
C ILE A 28 -9.97 0.15 8.35
N ILE A 29 -10.62 1.32 8.28
CA ILE A 29 -9.96 2.60 8.54
C ILE A 29 -9.46 2.67 9.98
N ALA A 30 -10.29 2.32 10.96
CA ALA A 30 -9.89 2.31 12.37
C ALA A 30 -8.72 1.35 12.63
N TRP A 31 -8.74 0.17 12.01
CA TRP A 31 -7.65 -0.81 12.04
C TRP A 31 -6.36 -0.26 11.43
N GLU A 32 -6.45 0.44 10.30
CA GLU A 32 -5.25 1.03 9.69
C GLU A 32 -4.69 2.16 10.55
N VAL A 33 -5.54 3.00 11.16
CA VAL A 33 -5.09 4.00 12.15
C VAL A 33 -4.35 3.34 13.31
N TRP A 34 -4.89 2.25 13.86
CA TRP A 34 -4.22 1.49 14.91
C TRP A 34 -2.85 0.97 14.46
N ARG A 35 -2.74 0.39 13.27
CA ARG A 35 -1.46 -0.04 12.68
C ARG A 35 -0.47 1.09 12.45
N TYR A 36 -0.96 2.30 12.15
CA TYR A 36 -0.11 3.48 12.01
C TYR A 36 0.57 3.85 13.34
N PHE A 37 -0.12 3.67 14.46
CA PHE A 37 0.48 3.83 15.78
C PHE A 37 1.38 2.65 16.14
N GLU A 38 0.94 1.41 15.95
CA GLU A 38 1.71 0.20 16.28
C GLU A 38 3.10 0.14 15.62
N HIS A 39 3.22 0.69 14.40
CA HIS A 39 4.47 0.65 13.62
C HIS A 39 5.21 1.99 13.60
N ASP A 40 4.86 2.93 14.49
CA ASP A 40 5.42 4.29 14.56
C ASP A 40 5.38 5.03 13.21
N ARG A 41 4.37 4.73 12.39
CA ARG A 41 4.27 5.31 11.05
C ARG A 41 3.97 6.79 11.15
N VAL A 42 3.11 7.23 12.05
CA VAL A 42 2.75 8.67 12.16
C VAL A 42 3.99 9.54 12.29
N ASP A 43 4.91 9.18 13.19
CA ASP A 43 6.16 9.90 13.42
C ASP A 43 7.12 9.77 12.22
N ARG A 44 7.45 8.54 11.83
CA ARG A 44 8.36 8.24 10.71
C ARG A 44 7.92 8.87 9.40
N TYR A 45 6.62 9.04 9.22
CA TYR A 45 6.03 9.44 7.96
C TYR A 45 5.78 10.93 7.84
N TYR A 46 5.48 11.61 8.94
CA TYR A 46 5.01 12.98 8.90
C TYR A 46 5.77 13.93 9.81
N GLN A 47 6.54 13.44 10.80
CA GLN A 47 7.31 14.28 11.72
C GLN A 47 8.82 14.21 11.45
N GLN A 48 9.36 13.02 11.17
CA GLN A 48 10.80 12.85 10.90
C GLN A 48 11.27 13.42 9.55
N PRO A 49 10.53 13.29 8.43
CA PRO A 49 11.02 13.77 7.14
C PRO A 49 11.07 15.30 7.09
N GLY A 50 12.20 15.86 6.65
CA GLY A 50 12.35 17.31 6.45
C GLY A 50 11.63 17.86 5.20
N PHE A 51 11.07 16.99 4.36
CA PHE A 51 10.38 17.36 3.13
C PHE A 51 9.35 16.30 2.73
N HIS A 52 8.20 16.74 2.20
CA HIS A 52 7.17 15.86 1.61
C HIS A 52 6.92 16.24 0.16
N PHE A 53 6.84 15.25 -0.73
CA PHE A 53 6.55 15.49 -2.14
C PHE A 53 5.08 15.80 -2.33
N LYS A 54 4.75 16.98 -2.84
CA LYS A 54 3.36 17.43 -2.95
C LYS A 54 2.73 17.05 -4.27
N TYR A 55 1.43 16.76 -4.22
CA TYR A 55 0.61 16.65 -5.42
C TYR A 55 0.47 18.00 -6.12
N TYR A 56 0.41 17.99 -7.45
CA TYR A 56 0.15 19.19 -8.24
C TYR A 56 -1.14 19.88 -7.79
N GLY A 57 -1.06 21.18 -7.48
CA GLY A 57 -2.19 21.98 -6.96
C GLY A 57 -2.43 21.89 -5.44
N PHE A 58 -1.71 21.02 -4.73
CA PHE A 58 -1.84 20.82 -3.27
C PHE A 58 -0.55 21.15 -2.51
N GLY A 59 0.27 22.06 -3.05
CA GLY A 59 1.50 22.52 -2.39
C GLY A 59 1.28 23.15 -1.01
N TRP A 60 0.08 23.66 -0.75
CA TRP A 60 -0.33 24.29 0.51
C TRP A 60 -0.74 23.29 1.61
N VAL A 61 -0.84 21.99 1.31
CA VAL A 61 -1.22 20.96 2.28
C VAL A 61 0.02 20.52 3.04
N GLU A 62 0.19 20.99 4.27
CA GLU A 62 1.35 20.71 5.11
C GLU A 62 1.00 19.81 6.29
N ALA A 63 1.97 18.99 6.73
CA ALA A 63 1.82 18.19 7.92
C ALA A 63 1.81 19.12 9.14
N LEU A 64 0.90 18.89 10.08
CA LEU A 64 0.86 19.69 11.29
C LEU A 64 2.13 19.42 12.12
N PRO A 65 2.76 20.47 12.68
CA PRO A 65 4.00 20.33 13.42
C PRO A 65 3.78 19.61 14.75
N GLU A 66 4.89 19.20 15.37
CA GLU A 66 4.92 18.54 16.68
C GLU A 66 3.95 17.34 16.73
N ASN A 67 3.12 17.28 17.77
CA ASN A 67 2.12 16.24 17.97
C ASN A 67 0.84 16.45 17.13
N GLY A 68 0.79 17.43 16.23
CA GLY A 68 -0.39 17.74 15.44
C GLY A 68 -0.86 16.56 14.59
N MET A 69 0.06 15.83 13.96
CA MET A 69 -0.28 14.64 13.19
C MET A 69 -0.79 13.49 14.05
N THR A 70 -0.30 13.34 15.28
CA THR A 70 -0.83 12.37 16.26
C THR A 70 -2.32 12.67 16.54
N TRP A 71 -2.66 13.93 16.77
CA TRP A 71 -4.07 14.33 16.99
C TRP A 71 -4.95 14.10 15.77
N VAL A 72 -4.44 14.35 14.56
CA VAL A 72 -5.15 14.05 13.31
C VAL A 72 -5.50 12.56 13.21
N PHE A 73 -4.54 11.68 13.48
CA PHE A 73 -4.77 10.23 13.42
C PHE A 73 -5.71 9.74 14.53
N LEU A 74 -5.61 10.28 15.75
CA LEU A 74 -6.56 9.99 16.83
C LEU A 74 -7.98 10.43 16.47
N ALA A 75 -8.14 11.64 15.91
CA ALA A 75 -9.43 12.14 15.44
C ALA A 75 -9.99 11.29 14.29
N LEU A 76 -9.15 10.89 13.33
CA LEU A 76 -9.54 10.00 12.23
C LEU A 76 -10.01 8.64 12.73
N GLY A 77 -9.28 8.02 13.67
CA GLY A 77 -9.65 6.75 14.28
C GLY A 77 -10.97 6.83 15.05
N ALA A 78 -11.12 7.83 15.91
CA ALA A 78 -12.34 8.04 16.69
C ALA A 78 -13.56 8.32 15.78
N ALA A 79 -13.39 9.18 14.77
CA ALA A 79 -14.43 9.47 13.79
C ALA A 79 -14.79 8.25 12.96
N ALA A 80 -13.82 7.40 12.58
CA ALA A 80 -14.08 6.16 11.86
C ALA A 80 -14.91 5.18 12.70
N VAL A 81 -14.56 4.97 13.97
CA VAL A 81 -15.36 4.13 14.87
C VAL A 81 -16.79 4.65 14.98
N ALA A 82 -16.97 5.95 15.22
CA ALA A 82 -18.29 6.57 15.31
C ALA A 82 -19.09 6.44 13.99
N ALA A 83 -18.46 6.66 12.83
CA ALA A 83 -19.09 6.53 11.52
C ALA A 83 -19.47 5.06 11.20
N GLY A 84 -18.65 4.09 11.60
CA GLY A 84 -18.94 2.66 11.49
C GLY A 84 -20.17 2.25 12.29
N LEU A 85 -20.26 2.72 13.53
CA LEU A 85 -21.43 2.56 14.41
C LEU A 85 -22.65 3.36 13.91
N GLY A 86 -22.44 4.30 12.98
CA GLY A 86 -23.48 5.19 12.47
C GLY A 86 -23.97 6.17 13.54
N LEU A 87 -23.06 6.67 14.37
CA LEU A 87 -23.27 7.71 15.37
C LEU A 87 -22.85 9.08 14.84
N LEU A 88 -23.75 10.06 14.94
CA LEU A 88 -23.60 11.40 14.36
C LEU A 88 -23.11 11.32 12.91
N TYR A 89 -23.65 10.37 12.13
CA TYR A 89 -23.06 9.93 10.87
C TYR A 89 -22.92 11.06 9.85
N ARG A 90 -23.85 12.02 9.88
CA ARG A 90 -23.82 13.21 9.00
C ARG A 90 -22.67 14.16 9.30
N VAL A 91 -22.02 14.01 10.44
CA VAL A 91 -20.81 14.74 10.83
C VAL A 91 -19.60 13.83 10.71
N THR A 92 -19.66 12.62 11.29
CA THR A 92 -18.51 11.73 11.37
C THR A 92 -18.05 11.21 10.01
N ALA A 93 -18.95 10.88 9.08
CA ALA A 93 -18.56 10.41 7.75
C ALA A 93 -17.83 11.48 6.91
N PRO A 94 -18.33 12.74 6.79
CA PRO A 94 -17.56 13.82 6.17
C PRO A 94 -16.22 14.11 6.85
N VAL A 95 -16.15 14.05 8.19
CA VAL A 95 -14.89 14.24 8.93
C VAL A 95 -13.88 13.16 8.56
N VAL A 96 -14.28 11.89 8.53
CA VAL A 96 -13.40 10.80 8.08
C VAL A 96 -12.93 11.02 6.65
N ALA A 97 -13.84 11.40 5.73
CA ALA A 97 -13.48 11.67 4.34
C ALA A 97 -12.46 12.81 4.22
N ALA A 98 -12.65 13.90 4.96
CA ALA A 98 -11.76 15.06 4.96
C ALA A 98 -10.38 14.74 5.57
N LEU A 99 -10.34 14.08 6.73
CA LEU A 99 -9.09 13.70 7.39
C LEU A 99 -8.31 12.67 6.57
N LEU A 100 -9.00 11.68 5.97
CA LEU A 100 -8.37 10.69 5.12
C LEU A 100 -7.81 11.32 3.83
N ALA A 101 -8.55 12.26 3.21
CA ALA A 101 -8.08 13.03 2.07
C ALA A 101 -6.88 13.90 2.43
N TYR A 102 -6.92 14.58 3.57
CA TYR A 102 -5.81 15.37 4.09
C TYR A 102 -4.55 14.52 4.24
N VAL A 103 -4.63 13.38 4.96
CA VAL A 103 -3.50 12.47 5.15
C VAL A 103 -2.95 11.94 3.82
N PHE A 104 -3.83 11.64 2.87
CA PHE A 104 -3.45 11.20 1.53
C PHE A 104 -2.70 12.28 0.74
N LEU A 105 -3.13 13.55 0.83
CA LEU A 105 -2.55 14.66 0.07
C LEU A 105 -1.22 15.17 0.64
N LEU A 106 -0.81 14.73 1.83
CA LEU A 106 0.42 15.20 2.49
C LEU A 106 1.69 14.84 1.73
N ASP A 107 1.75 13.63 1.15
CA ASP A 107 2.96 13.11 0.52
C ASP A 107 2.67 12.10 -0.60
N GLN A 108 3.03 12.48 -1.82
CA GLN A 108 2.93 11.68 -3.03
C GLN A 108 3.76 10.39 -2.98
N THR A 109 4.89 10.38 -2.25
CA THR A 109 5.75 9.18 -2.18
C THR A 109 5.05 8.01 -1.47
N ARG A 110 3.99 8.30 -0.72
CA ARG A 110 3.17 7.32 0.00
C ARG A 110 1.93 6.90 -0.77
N TYR A 111 1.82 7.29 -2.04
CA TYR A 111 0.68 6.94 -2.87
C TYR A 111 0.50 5.43 -2.96
N LEU A 112 -0.70 4.96 -2.60
CA LEU A 112 -1.15 3.60 -2.87
C LEU A 112 -2.55 3.66 -3.47
N ASN A 113 -2.77 2.87 -4.52
CA ASN A 113 -4.06 2.80 -5.23
C ASN A 113 -5.24 2.48 -4.30
N HIS A 114 -5.01 1.68 -3.26
CA HIS A 114 -6.06 1.35 -2.30
C HIS A 114 -6.38 2.50 -1.35
N PHE A 115 -5.39 3.28 -0.89
CA PHE A 115 -5.67 4.50 -0.11
C PHE A 115 -6.44 5.53 -0.94
N TYR A 116 -6.08 5.68 -2.21
CA TYR A 116 -6.84 6.52 -3.13
C TYR A 116 -8.29 6.06 -3.27
N LEU A 117 -8.54 4.77 -3.45
CA LEU A 117 -9.89 4.21 -3.45
C LEU A 117 -10.63 4.47 -2.13
N MET A 118 -9.95 4.32 -0.99
CA MET A 118 -10.56 4.59 0.33
C MET A 118 -10.99 6.05 0.46
N VAL A 119 -10.19 7.03 0.00
CA VAL A 119 -10.58 8.45 -0.01
C VAL A 119 -11.88 8.66 -0.80
N ILE A 120 -11.97 8.08 -2.00
CA ILE A 120 -13.18 8.21 -2.83
C ILE A 120 -14.38 7.54 -2.15
N LEU A 121 -14.23 6.32 -1.64
CA LEU A 121 -15.31 5.60 -0.98
C LEU A 121 -15.80 6.32 0.29
N ALA A 122 -14.89 6.93 1.06
CA ALA A 122 -15.25 7.75 2.22
C ALA A 122 -16.07 8.98 1.79
N GLY A 123 -15.67 9.67 0.72
CA GLY A 123 -16.43 10.79 0.16
C GLY A 123 -17.82 10.38 -0.34
N LEU A 124 -17.93 9.22 -1.01
CA LEU A 124 -19.22 8.68 -1.43
C LEU A 124 -20.12 8.34 -0.24
N LEU A 125 -19.58 7.67 0.78
CA LEU A 125 -20.32 7.31 2.00
C LEU A 125 -20.78 8.54 2.78
N ALA A 126 -20.01 9.62 2.80
CA ALA A 126 -20.38 10.88 3.46
C ALA A 126 -21.69 11.48 2.92
N VAL A 127 -22.02 11.25 1.64
CA VAL A 127 -23.27 11.71 1.02
C VAL A 127 -24.41 10.69 1.18
N MET A 128 -24.08 9.40 1.26
CA MET A 128 -25.06 8.32 1.33
C MET A 128 -25.84 8.28 2.66
N PRO A 129 -27.13 7.91 2.65
CA PRO A 129 -27.94 7.76 3.86
C PRO A 129 -27.68 6.43 4.58
N ALA A 130 -26.43 6.13 4.89
CA ALA A 130 -26.04 4.86 5.53
C ALA A 130 -26.29 4.82 7.05
N ASN A 131 -26.98 5.81 7.63
CA ASN A 131 -27.26 5.90 9.07
C ASN A 131 -28.69 5.55 9.49
N ARG A 132 -29.51 5.04 8.57
CA ARG A 132 -30.93 4.70 8.82
C ARG A 132 -31.17 3.23 9.13
N PHE A 133 -30.17 2.37 8.99
CA PHE A 133 -30.25 0.93 9.26
C PHE A 133 -29.00 0.42 9.98
N LEU A 134 -29.20 -0.44 11.00
CA LEU A 134 -28.16 -0.95 11.89
C LEU A 134 -27.18 0.15 12.35
N ALA A 135 -27.71 1.31 12.73
CA ALA A 135 -26.93 2.50 13.10
C ALA A 135 -27.41 3.06 14.44
N LEU A 136 -26.49 3.62 15.22
CA LEU A 136 -26.83 4.26 16.49
C LEU A 136 -27.73 5.48 16.31
N ASP A 137 -27.56 6.28 15.26
CA ASP A 137 -28.47 7.39 14.96
C ASP A 137 -29.94 6.94 14.88
N ALA A 138 -30.20 5.81 14.22
CA ALA A 138 -31.54 5.26 14.09
C ALA A 138 -32.05 4.65 15.41
N ARG A 139 -31.18 4.01 16.19
CA ARG A 139 -31.52 3.43 17.50
C ARG A 139 -31.81 4.49 18.56
N LEU A 140 -31.10 5.61 18.52
CA LEU A 140 -31.25 6.75 19.42
C LEU A 140 -32.36 7.72 18.97
N GLY A 141 -33.04 7.44 17.85
CA GLY A 141 -34.11 8.31 17.33
C GLY A 141 -33.64 9.62 16.70
N LEU A 142 -32.33 9.80 16.47
CA LEU A 142 -31.76 10.98 15.80
C LEU A 142 -32.13 11.03 14.31
N VAL A 143 -32.44 9.87 13.71
CA VAL A 143 -32.97 9.75 12.35
C VAL A 143 -34.00 8.62 12.29
N GLY A 144 -35.00 8.77 11.42
CA GLY A 144 -35.97 7.69 11.18
C GLY A 144 -35.32 6.43 10.63
N ALA A 145 -35.57 5.29 11.29
CA ALA A 145 -35.11 3.98 10.85
C ALA A 145 -35.78 3.60 9.52
N ARG A 146 -35.01 2.99 8.61
CA ARG A 146 -35.51 2.53 7.31
C ARG A 146 -34.73 1.29 6.88
N SER A 147 -35.43 0.20 6.57
CA SER A 147 -34.85 -1.05 6.05
C SER A 147 -34.56 -1.01 4.55
N ALA A 148 -34.84 0.11 3.88
CA ALA A 148 -34.68 0.25 2.45
C ALA A 148 -33.95 1.55 2.08
N VAL A 149 -33.09 1.49 1.05
CA VAL A 149 -32.30 2.61 0.52
C VAL A 149 -32.48 2.71 -0.98
N GLY A 150 -32.38 3.93 -1.52
CA GLY A 150 -32.50 4.14 -2.96
C GLY A 150 -31.42 3.37 -3.73
N ALA A 151 -31.79 2.74 -4.85
CA ALA A 151 -30.90 1.89 -5.65
C ALA A 151 -29.61 2.59 -6.13
N TRP A 152 -29.58 3.92 -6.12
CA TRP A 152 -28.43 4.73 -6.48
C TRP A 152 -27.18 4.46 -5.64
N THR A 153 -27.35 4.17 -4.34
CA THR A 153 -26.24 3.94 -3.41
C THR A 153 -25.38 2.77 -3.89
N TYR A 154 -26.03 1.65 -4.24
CA TYR A 154 -25.38 0.48 -4.79
C TYR A 154 -24.80 0.71 -6.18
N ARG A 155 -25.51 1.44 -7.06
CA ARG A 155 -25.02 1.72 -8.43
C ARG A 155 -23.72 2.52 -8.39
N VAL A 156 -23.65 3.56 -7.56
CA VAL A 156 -22.47 4.41 -7.43
C VAL A 156 -21.30 3.62 -6.83
N LEU A 157 -21.52 2.83 -5.76
CA LEU A 157 -20.47 1.99 -5.18
C LEU A 157 -19.94 0.95 -6.18
N ARG A 158 -20.84 0.26 -6.91
CA ARG A 158 -20.43 -0.71 -7.92
C ARG A 158 -19.70 -0.06 -9.08
N ALA A 159 -20.18 1.08 -9.58
CA ALA A 159 -19.51 1.83 -10.63
C ALA A 159 -18.09 2.22 -10.20
N GLN A 160 -17.91 2.68 -8.96
CA GLN A 160 -16.58 3.01 -8.43
C GLN A 160 -15.64 1.80 -8.38
N LEU A 161 -16.13 0.63 -7.94
CA LEU A 161 -15.33 -0.60 -7.94
C LEU A 161 -14.96 -1.02 -9.37
N VAL A 162 -15.93 -1.04 -10.29
CA VAL A 162 -15.70 -1.35 -11.70
C VAL A 162 -14.64 -0.41 -12.29
N LEU A 163 -14.72 0.90 -12.00
CA LEU A 163 -13.76 1.88 -12.45
C LEU A 163 -12.33 1.55 -12.02
N VAL A 164 -12.13 1.23 -10.73
CA VAL A 164 -10.82 0.81 -10.21
C VAL A 164 -10.32 -0.45 -10.90
N TYR A 165 -11.17 -1.46 -11.11
CA TYR A 165 -10.74 -2.70 -11.76
C TYR A 165 -10.40 -2.49 -13.24
N VAL A 166 -11.14 -1.64 -13.95
CA VAL A 166 -10.84 -1.28 -15.34
C VAL A 166 -9.49 -0.59 -15.44
N PHE A 167 -9.24 0.47 -14.65
CA PHE A 167 -7.95 1.17 -14.69
C PHE A 167 -6.79 0.30 -14.20
N ALA A 168 -7.02 -0.54 -13.19
CA ALA A 168 -6.01 -1.49 -12.71
C ALA A 168 -5.68 -2.56 -13.78
N GLY A 169 -6.63 -2.91 -14.64
CA GLY A 169 -6.43 -3.76 -15.80
C GLY A 169 -5.61 -3.03 -16.87
N ILE A 170 -6.04 -1.84 -17.29
CA ILE A 170 -5.35 -1.01 -18.29
C ILE A 170 -3.88 -0.77 -17.90
N ALA A 171 -3.61 -0.43 -16.64
CA ALA A 171 -2.25 -0.22 -16.14
C ALA A 171 -1.35 -1.47 -16.27
N LYS A 172 -1.94 -2.67 -16.34
CA LYS A 172 -1.24 -3.95 -16.53
C LYS A 172 -1.25 -4.46 -17.97
N LEU A 173 -1.89 -3.76 -18.90
CA LEU A 173 -1.85 -4.08 -20.33
C LEU A 173 -0.58 -3.52 -20.96
N ASN A 174 0.57 -4.04 -20.54
CA ASN A 174 1.88 -3.71 -21.09
C ASN A 174 2.73 -4.98 -21.26
N ALA A 175 3.80 -4.88 -22.06
CA ALA A 175 4.62 -6.02 -22.45
C ALA A 175 5.20 -6.78 -21.24
N ASP A 176 5.65 -6.07 -20.21
CA ASP A 176 6.29 -6.67 -19.03
C ASP A 176 5.30 -7.49 -18.20
N TRP A 177 4.11 -6.96 -17.97
CA TRP A 177 3.05 -7.66 -17.26
C TRP A 177 2.49 -8.84 -18.05
N LEU A 178 2.35 -8.71 -19.38
CA LEU A 178 1.95 -9.81 -20.25
C LEU A 178 3.03 -10.89 -20.35
N ALA A 179 4.30 -10.52 -20.22
CA ALA A 179 5.42 -11.45 -20.12
C ALA A 179 5.57 -12.08 -18.72
N GLY A 180 4.79 -11.62 -17.72
CA GLY A 180 4.85 -12.12 -16.35
C GLY A 180 6.10 -11.70 -15.58
N GLU A 181 6.83 -10.68 -16.04
CA GLU A 181 8.09 -10.23 -15.43
C GLU A 181 7.97 -9.89 -13.93
N PRO A 182 6.93 -9.17 -13.46
CA PRO A 182 6.78 -8.88 -12.04
C PRO A 182 6.61 -10.15 -11.20
N ILE A 183 5.82 -11.11 -11.69
CA ILE A 183 5.57 -12.38 -11.00
C ILE A 183 6.86 -13.20 -10.94
N GLY A 184 7.63 -13.24 -12.04
CA GLY A 184 8.94 -13.89 -12.09
C GLY A 184 9.91 -13.28 -11.09
N ALA A 185 10.01 -11.94 -11.03
CA ALA A 185 10.86 -11.25 -10.07
C ALA A 185 10.45 -11.55 -8.62
N TRP A 186 9.15 -11.57 -8.30
CA TRP A 186 8.66 -11.88 -6.95
C TRP A 186 8.90 -13.33 -6.54
N LEU A 187 8.78 -14.26 -7.49
CA LEU A 187 9.07 -15.68 -7.24
C LEU A 187 10.55 -15.87 -6.91
N VAL A 188 11.46 -15.32 -7.72
CA VAL A 188 12.91 -15.37 -7.45
C VAL A 188 13.23 -14.75 -6.09
N ALA A 189 12.65 -13.59 -5.77
CA ALA A 189 12.90 -12.93 -4.49
C ALA A 189 12.39 -13.71 -3.26
N ARG A 190 11.49 -14.69 -3.45
CA ARG A 190 10.86 -15.46 -2.36
C ARG A 190 11.21 -16.95 -2.39
N SER A 191 12.02 -17.40 -3.34
CA SER A 191 12.46 -18.78 -3.45
C SER A 191 13.97 -18.84 -3.39
N ASP A 192 14.51 -19.96 -2.93
CA ASP A 192 15.97 -20.24 -2.99
C ASP A 192 16.45 -20.51 -4.43
N VAL A 193 15.62 -20.20 -5.42
CA VAL A 193 15.80 -20.48 -6.84
C VAL A 193 16.34 -19.21 -7.50
N SER A 194 17.54 -19.30 -8.09
CA SER A 194 18.14 -18.17 -8.79
C SER A 194 17.44 -17.93 -10.13
N ARG A 195 17.49 -16.70 -10.66
CA ARG A 195 16.84 -16.36 -11.94
C ARG A 195 17.34 -17.21 -13.13
N GLY A 196 18.55 -17.78 -13.04
CA GLY A 196 19.09 -18.71 -14.03
C GLY A 196 18.50 -20.13 -13.96
N ASP A 197 17.84 -20.50 -12.86
CA ASP A 197 17.20 -21.80 -12.67
C ASP A 197 15.76 -21.82 -13.20
N ILE A 198 15.19 -20.65 -13.53
CA ILE A 198 13.89 -20.53 -14.18
C ILE A 198 14.10 -20.82 -15.68
N PRO A 199 13.42 -21.84 -16.25
CA PRO A 199 13.54 -22.16 -17.66
C PRO A 199 13.28 -20.94 -18.54
N ASP A 200 14.06 -20.83 -19.61
CA ASP A 200 13.99 -19.70 -20.52
C ASP A 200 12.55 -19.50 -21.03
N ARG A 201 12.16 -18.24 -21.23
CA ARG A 201 10.78 -17.79 -21.55
C ARG A 201 10.15 -18.48 -22.77
N ALA A 202 10.95 -19.07 -23.65
CA ALA A 202 10.50 -19.91 -24.74
C ALA A 202 9.88 -21.24 -24.25
N VAL A 203 10.43 -21.85 -23.19
CA VAL A 203 10.00 -23.13 -22.62
C VAL A 203 8.70 -22.97 -21.85
N LEU A 204 8.50 -21.86 -21.13
CA LEU A 204 7.29 -21.58 -20.35
C LEU A 204 6.04 -21.35 -21.22
N ARG A 205 6.20 -21.07 -22.52
CA ARG A 205 5.09 -20.97 -23.49
C ARG A 205 4.66 -22.32 -24.06
N THR A 206 5.39 -23.39 -23.77
CA THR A 206 5.08 -24.73 -24.25
C THR A 206 4.28 -25.52 -23.19
N PRO A 207 3.52 -26.56 -23.59
CA PRO A 207 2.87 -27.48 -22.64
C PRO A 207 3.84 -28.10 -21.61
N LEU A 208 5.12 -28.25 -21.98
CA LEU A 208 6.20 -28.73 -21.10
C LEU A 208 6.54 -27.73 -19.98
N GLY A 209 6.45 -26.42 -20.27
CA GLY A 209 6.61 -25.37 -19.26
C GLY A 209 5.50 -25.39 -18.20
N TRP A 210 4.27 -25.73 -18.60
CA TRP A 210 3.15 -25.94 -17.67
C TRP A 210 3.32 -27.20 -16.82
N ALA A 211 3.97 -28.25 -17.33
CA ALA A 211 4.29 -29.45 -16.56
C ALA A 211 5.36 -29.18 -15.48
N PHE A 212 6.36 -28.33 -15.76
CA PHE A 212 7.36 -27.89 -14.78
C PHE A 212 6.73 -27.16 -13.58
N LEU A 213 5.79 -26.24 -13.85
CA LEU A 213 5.04 -25.52 -12.79
C LEU A 213 4.12 -26.44 -11.98
N ARG A 214 3.65 -27.55 -12.58
CA ARG A 214 2.68 -28.46 -11.95
C ARG A 214 3.33 -29.57 -11.13
N LEU A 215 4.55 -29.98 -11.46
CA LEU A 215 5.18 -31.15 -10.86
C LEU A 215 6.26 -30.82 -9.83
N GLY A 216 6.69 -29.55 -9.76
CA GLY A 216 7.94 -29.23 -9.07
C GLY A 216 9.10 -30.01 -9.72
N ARG A 217 10.34 -29.71 -9.34
CA ARG A 217 11.51 -30.37 -9.95
C ARG A 217 11.39 -31.91 -9.81
N PRO A 218 11.38 -32.69 -10.91
CA PRO A 218 11.44 -34.14 -10.79
C PRO A 218 12.87 -34.49 -10.34
N GLY A 219 13.02 -34.80 -9.05
CA GLY A 219 14.28 -35.28 -8.46
C GLY A 219 14.82 -34.50 -7.25
N GLY A 220 14.13 -33.48 -6.74
CA GLY A 220 14.53 -32.80 -5.51
C GLY A 220 14.00 -33.52 -4.27
N GLY A 221 14.74 -34.50 -3.74
CA GLY A 221 14.43 -35.09 -2.45
C GLY A 221 14.42 -34.03 -1.35
N PHE A 222 13.35 -33.99 -0.55
CA PHE A 222 13.37 -33.34 0.76
C PHE A 222 14.37 -34.12 1.64
N SER A 223 15.63 -33.69 1.67
CA SER A 223 16.57 -34.11 2.70
C SER A 223 16.64 -32.98 3.72
N GLY A 224 16.04 -33.23 4.89
CA GLY A 224 16.35 -32.47 6.09
C GLY A 224 17.81 -32.66 6.47
N SER A 225 18.34 -31.70 7.21
CA SER A 225 19.71 -31.59 7.76
C SER A 225 20.82 -31.23 6.75
N GLY A 226 21.39 -30.04 6.94
CA GLY A 226 22.47 -29.52 6.11
C GLY A 226 22.99 -28.16 6.54
N LEU A 227 23.29 -27.98 7.84
CA LEU A 227 24.38 -27.07 8.23
C LEU A 227 25.67 -27.67 7.66
N ALA A 228 26.06 -27.29 6.45
CA ALA A 228 27.37 -27.61 5.90
C ALA A 228 27.80 -26.58 4.84
N ALA A 229 29.00 -26.06 5.07
CA ALA A 229 29.78 -25.11 4.31
C ALA A 229 29.54 -25.07 2.79
N VAL A 230 29.41 -23.84 2.27
CA VAL A 230 29.53 -23.50 0.85
C VAL A 230 30.94 -23.88 0.37
N PRO A 231 31.10 -24.67 -0.71
CA PRO A 231 32.41 -24.96 -1.27
C PRO A 231 32.94 -23.75 -2.04
N ALA A 232 34.17 -23.35 -1.74
CA ALA A 232 34.91 -22.37 -2.52
C ALA A 232 35.29 -22.98 -3.89
N HIS A 233 34.73 -22.44 -4.98
CA HIS A 233 35.24 -22.71 -6.31
C HIS A 233 36.52 -21.90 -6.57
N PRO A 234 37.55 -22.48 -7.20
CA PRO A 234 38.75 -21.77 -7.58
C PRO A 234 38.48 -20.98 -8.86
N VAL A 235 38.43 -19.66 -8.77
CA VAL A 235 38.52 -18.77 -9.95
C VAL A 235 39.91 -18.15 -9.94
N GLY A 236 40.63 -18.36 -11.03
CA GLY A 236 42.02 -17.98 -11.20
C GLY A 236 42.26 -16.48 -11.15
N GLY A 237 43.44 -16.14 -10.62
CA GLY A 237 44.31 -15.08 -11.12
C GLY A 237 43.68 -13.72 -11.44
N GLY A 238 43.26 -12.98 -10.43
CA GLY A 238 42.97 -11.55 -10.53
C GLY A 238 42.72 -10.97 -9.16
N ARG A 239 43.64 -10.13 -8.65
CA ARG A 239 43.42 -9.39 -7.39
C ARG A 239 42.27 -8.40 -7.62
N GLY A 240 41.13 -8.61 -6.98
CA GLY A 240 39.94 -7.78 -7.16
C GLY A 240 38.99 -7.76 -5.95
N VAL A 241 39.14 -6.71 -5.13
CA VAL A 241 38.11 -5.85 -4.49
C VAL A 241 36.99 -6.53 -3.67
N GLY A 242 37.00 -6.26 -2.36
CA GLY A 242 35.90 -6.58 -1.45
C GLY A 242 34.70 -5.65 -1.68
N LEU A 243 33.53 -6.23 -1.95
CA LEU A 243 32.28 -5.50 -2.11
C LEU A 243 31.79 -4.98 -0.74
N VAL A 244 31.61 -3.67 -0.62
CA VAL A 244 30.95 -3.03 0.54
C VAL A 244 29.53 -3.60 0.69
N PRO A 245 29.12 -4.06 1.89
CA PRO A 245 27.79 -4.63 2.10
C PRO A 245 26.65 -3.66 1.73
N PRO A 246 25.52 -4.15 1.18
CA PRO A 246 24.41 -3.32 0.70
C PRO A 246 23.84 -2.34 1.74
N ALA A 247 23.88 -2.72 3.01
CA ALA A 247 23.39 -1.89 4.12
C ALA A 247 24.24 -0.62 4.31
N GLN A 248 25.55 -0.68 4.07
CA GLN A 248 26.44 0.48 4.18
C GLN A 248 26.33 1.40 2.97
N LEU A 249 26.04 0.84 1.78
CA LEU A 249 25.74 1.63 0.58
C LEU A 249 24.44 2.45 0.74
N ALA A 250 23.44 1.89 1.41
CA ALA A 250 22.18 2.59 1.68
C ALA A 250 22.35 3.77 2.66
N ASP A 251 23.18 3.63 3.70
CA ASP A 251 23.48 4.72 4.66
C ASP A 251 24.28 5.86 3.99
N LEU A 252 25.18 5.53 3.06
CA LEU A 252 25.93 6.52 2.28
C LEU A 252 25.05 7.32 1.30
N GLN A 253 24.09 6.66 0.67
CA GLN A 253 23.12 7.32 -0.22
C GLN A 253 22.20 8.28 0.55
N TYR A 254 21.80 7.91 1.77
CA TYR A 254 20.96 8.74 2.64
C TYR A 254 21.69 10.01 3.13
N ARG A 255 23.02 9.96 3.27
CA ARG A 255 23.86 11.09 3.67
C ARG A 255 24.35 11.96 2.50
N GLY A 256 23.80 11.76 1.29
CA GLY A 256 24.11 12.58 0.13
C GLY A 256 25.50 12.34 -0.48
N VAL A 257 26.15 11.21 -0.16
CA VAL A 257 27.44 10.85 -0.75
C VAL A 257 27.19 10.22 -2.13
N PRO A 258 27.77 10.74 -3.23
CA PRO A 258 27.60 10.16 -4.57
C PRO A 258 28.17 8.73 -4.62
N VAL A 259 27.31 7.74 -4.90
CA VAL A 259 27.67 6.30 -4.91
C VAL A 259 28.24 5.83 -6.26
N ALA A 260 28.31 6.72 -7.27
CA ALA A 260 28.69 6.36 -8.63
C ALA A 260 30.15 5.88 -8.77
N ASP A 261 31.08 6.34 -7.91
CA ASP A 261 32.52 6.04 -8.03
C ASP A 261 33.03 4.96 -7.05
N ALA A 262 32.15 4.36 -6.24
CA ALA A 262 32.57 3.43 -5.17
C ALA A 262 32.87 1.99 -5.65
N ARG A 263 33.03 1.76 -6.95
CA ARG A 263 33.27 0.43 -7.53
C ARG A 263 34.72 0.16 -7.95
N GLY A 264 35.69 0.98 -7.52
CA GLY A 264 37.06 0.88 -8.03
C GLY A 264 38.20 1.04 -7.03
N ASP A 265 38.16 2.01 -6.12
CA ASP A 265 39.36 2.42 -5.35
C ASP A 265 39.12 2.49 -3.84
N ASP A 266 39.58 1.45 -3.12
CA ASP A 266 39.56 1.36 -1.65
C ASP A 266 40.35 2.51 -0.97
N ASP A 267 41.37 3.05 -1.63
CA ASP A 267 42.24 4.10 -1.11
C ASP A 267 41.54 5.47 -1.00
N LEU A 268 40.48 5.71 -1.79
CA LEU A 268 39.67 6.94 -1.74
C LEU A 268 38.47 6.83 -0.79
N LEU A 269 38.05 5.60 -0.45
CA LEU A 269 36.87 5.34 0.38
C LEU A 269 37.18 5.47 1.88
N ARG A 270 38.35 5.01 2.33
CA ARG A 270 38.71 5.02 3.76
C ARG A 270 38.71 6.41 4.42
N PRO A 271 39.26 7.47 3.81
CA PRO A 271 39.21 8.81 4.40
C PRO A 271 37.78 9.39 4.45
N ARG A 272 36.94 9.05 3.47
CA ARG A 272 35.55 9.53 3.37
C ARG A 272 34.62 8.84 4.37
N LEU A 273 34.81 7.54 4.60
CA LEU A 273 34.10 6.78 5.63
C LEU A 273 34.44 7.29 7.04
N ALA A 274 35.72 7.64 7.28
CA ALA A 274 36.16 8.25 8.52
C ALA A 274 35.55 9.65 8.73
N ALA A 275 35.48 10.48 7.68
CA ALA A 275 34.82 11.79 7.72
C ALA A 275 33.30 11.69 7.93
N ALA A 276 32.67 10.60 7.49
CA ALA A 276 31.25 10.32 7.70
C ALA A 276 30.94 9.61 9.04
N GLY A 277 31.94 9.33 9.88
CA GLY A 277 31.77 8.71 11.19
C GLY A 277 31.35 7.24 11.16
N VAL A 278 31.61 6.52 10.05
CA VAL A 278 31.27 5.10 9.92
C VAL A 278 32.42 4.25 10.51
N PRO A 279 32.18 3.43 11.55
CA PRO A 279 33.23 2.62 12.15
C PRO A 279 33.69 1.54 11.17
N ALA A 280 35.01 1.40 10.99
CA ALA A 280 35.59 0.34 10.17
C ALA A 280 35.27 -1.03 10.80
N SER A 281 34.61 -1.91 10.03
CA SER A 281 34.41 -3.30 10.44
C SER A 281 35.78 -3.98 10.53
N ARG A 282 36.14 -4.49 11.71
CA ARG A 282 37.28 -5.41 11.86
C ARG A 282 36.94 -6.69 11.11
N GLY A 283 37.80 -7.06 10.17
CA GLY A 283 37.72 -8.31 9.42
C GLY A 283 37.97 -9.53 10.28
#